data_AF-A0A3D4PEY8-F1
#
_entry.id   AF-A0A3D4PEY8-F1
#
_cell.length_a   1.000
_cell.length_b   1.000
_cell.length_c   1.000
_cell.angle_alpha   90.00
_cell.angle_beta   90.00
_cell.angle_gamma   90.00
#
_symmetry.space_group_name_H-M   'P 1'
#
loop_
_entity.id
_entity.type
_entity.pdbx_description
1 polymer ?
#
loop_
_entity_poly.entity_id
_entity_poly.type
_entity_poly.pdbx_seq_one_letter_code
_entity_poly.pdbx_strand_id
1 'polypeptide(L)'
;MRLFAILCWLSIPVFAWAYHVGPGQQQMQLDQADASLQQAQMSSENGDFDQAKHAFAKSLSEIPEDRKTEQRKIRLAFAKTQMESSELPEARVALEGLLKELEADETSSPELIKETRQALASAQYYMTWLMRLEGLPNTEWEPEIEAS
;
A
#
# COMPACT_ATOMS: atom_id res chain seq x y z
N MET A 1 1.38 32.54 45.50
CA MET A 1 1.01 32.96 44.13
C MET A 1 2.19 33.03 43.15
N ARG A 2 3.37 33.55 43.56
CA ARG A 2 4.57 33.60 42.69
C ARG A 2 5.10 32.22 42.25
N LEU A 3 5.06 31.22 43.13
CA LEU A 3 5.53 29.85 42.82
C LEU A 3 4.69 29.18 41.71
N PHE A 4 3.37 29.35 41.75
CA PHE A 4 2.46 28.85 40.71
C PHE A 4 2.72 29.50 39.35
N ALA A 5 2.98 30.82 39.34
CA ALA A 5 3.32 31.53 38.10
C ALA A 5 4.64 31.03 37.48
N ILE A 6 5.65 30.75 38.31
CA ILE A 6 6.94 30.20 37.86
C ILE A 6 6.80 28.76 37.36
N LEU A 7 6.01 27.93 38.04
CA LEU A 7 5.73 26.55 37.61
C LEU A 7 4.96 26.50 36.29
N CYS A 8 3.94 27.34 36.10
CA CYS A 8 3.26 27.48 34.81
C CYS A 8 4.19 28.02 33.71
N TRP A 9 5.10 28.92 34.05
CA TRP A 9 6.07 29.44 33.07
C TRP A 9 7.09 28.38 32.65
N LEU A 10 7.56 27.56 33.58
CA LEU A 10 8.49 26.46 33.31
C LEU A 10 7.83 25.26 32.62
N SER A 11 6.52 25.06 32.77
CA SER A 11 5.82 23.95 32.11
C SER A 11 5.56 24.20 30.62
N ILE A 12 5.38 25.44 30.18
CA ILE A 12 5.17 25.80 28.77
C ILE A 12 6.23 25.22 27.82
N PRO A 13 7.56 25.43 28.04
CA PRO A 13 8.57 24.87 27.15
C PRO A 13 8.64 23.34 27.22
N VAL A 14 8.31 22.72 28.36
CA VAL A 14 8.26 21.26 28.51
C VAL A 14 7.11 20.67 27.70
N PHE A 15 5.92 21.28 27.75
CA PHE A 15 4.77 20.87 26.93
C PHE A 15 4.99 21.13 25.44
N ALA A 16 5.61 22.26 25.08
CA ALA A 16 5.96 22.55 23.69
C ALA A 16 6.97 21.56 23.13
N TRP A 17 7.98 21.17 23.92
CA TRP A 17 8.94 20.14 23.53
C TRP A 17 8.29 18.76 23.40
N ALA A 18 7.44 18.36 24.35
CA ALA A 18 6.69 17.11 24.27
C ALA A 18 5.77 17.05 23.04
N TYR A 19 5.13 18.17 22.67
CA TYR A 19 4.31 18.28 21.47
C TYR A 19 5.14 18.23 20.18
N HIS A 20 6.30 18.90 20.15
CA HIS A 20 7.17 18.87 18.97
C HIS A 20 7.78 17.48 18.73
N VAL A 21 8.08 16.74 19.80
CA VAL A 21 8.68 15.40 19.71
C VAL A 21 7.63 14.32 19.38
N GLY A 22 6.34 14.53 19.69
CA GLY A 22 5.27 13.56 19.40
C GLY A 22 4.46 13.89 18.14
N PRO A 23 3.36 14.65 18.26
CA PRO A 23 2.40 14.86 17.16
C PRO A 23 2.98 15.58 15.95
N GLY A 24 3.95 16.49 16.13
CA GLY A 24 4.60 17.17 15.00
C GLY A 24 5.37 16.22 14.07
N GLN A 25 6.09 15.25 14.64
CA GLN A 25 6.85 14.26 13.86
C GLN A 25 5.93 13.27 13.14
N GLN A 26 4.85 12.84 13.80
CA GLN A 26 3.87 11.94 13.19
C GLN A 26 3.18 12.58 11.97
N GLN A 27 2.85 13.87 12.05
CA GLN A 27 2.27 14.60 10.91
C GLN A 27 3.27 14.71 9.75
N MET A 28 4.54 15.01 10.02
CA MET A 28 5.57 15.08 8.98
C MET A 28 5.80 13.73 8.28
N GLN A 29 5.71 12.61 9.00
CA GLN A 29 5.81 11.27 8.40
C GLN A 29 4.64 10.99 7.46
N LEU A 30 3.42 11.37 7.85
CA LEU A 30 2.24 11.24 6.99
C LEU A 30 2.37 12.11 5.73
N ASP A 31 2.81 13.36 5.88
CA ASP A 31 3.03 14.26 4.74
C ASP A 31 4.09 13.69 3.77
N GLN A 32 5.13 13.02 4.28
CA GLN A 32 6.13 12.34 3.46
C GLN A 32 5.55 11.12 2.73
N ALA A 33 4.82 10.27 3.46
CA ALA A 33 4.16 9.11 2.87
C ALA A 33 3.17 9.50 1.78
N ASP A 34 2.40 10.58 1.98
CA ASP A 34 1.44 11.13 1.02
C ASP A 34 2.15 11.73 -0.20
N ALA A 35 3.25 12.46 0.00
CA ALA A 35 4.05 12.98 -1.11
C ALA A 35 4.63 11.85 -1.98
N SER A 36 5.15 10.79 -1.35
CA SER A 36 5.62 9.59 -2.03
C SER A 36 4.48 8.87 -2.77
N LEU A 37 3.28 8.78 -2.17
CA LEU A 37 2.10 8.18 -2.81
C LEU A 37 1.63 8.98 -4.03
N GLN A 38 1.55 10.30 -3.93
CA GLN A 38 1.17 11.17 -5.04
C GLN A 38 2.17 11.05 -6.19
N GLN A 39 3.48 11.02 -5.87
CA GLN A 39 4.50 10.77 -6.87
C GLN A 39 4.28 9.42 -7.55
N ALA A 40 4.02 8.36 -6.79
CA ALA A 40 3.78 7.03 -7.33
C ALA A 40 2.59 6.99 -8.30
N GLN A 41 1.47 7.64 -7.93
CA GLN A 41 0.28 7.72 -8.77
C GLN A 41 0.56 8.50 -10.06
N MET A 42 1.20 9.67 -9.97
CA MET A 42 1.56 10.45 -11.16
C MET A 42 2.50 9.69 -12.09
N SER A 43 3.53 9.04 -11.55
CA SER A 43 4.45 8.23 -12.37
C SER A 43 3.74 7.05 -13.02
N SER A 44 2.82 6.39 -12.30
CA SER A 44 2.01 5.29 -12.85
C SER A 44 1.10 5.76 -13.97
N GLU A 45 0.45 6.92 -13.83
CA GLU A 45 -0.40 7.53 -14.87
C GLU A 45 0.42 7.97 -16.11
N ASN A 46 1.65 8.41 -15.90
CA ASN A 46 2.57 8.79 -16.97
C ASN A 46 3.29 7.59 -17.64
N GLY A 47 3.08 6.37 -17.14
CA GLY A 47 3.75 5.16 -17.63
C GLY A 47 5.21 5.00 -17.20
N ASP A 48 5.72 5.85 -16.30
CA ASP A 48 7.02 5.68 -15.66
C ASP A 48 6.89 4.69 -14.51
N PHE A 49 6.75 3.42 -14.87
CA PHE A 49 6.44 2.38 -13.90
C PHE A 49 7.59 2.11 -12.93
N ASP A 50 8.85 2.23 -13.35
CA ASP A 50 9.97 2.04 -12.44
C ASP A 50 9.99 3.11 -11.34
N GLN A 51 9.78 4.38 -11.71
CA GLN A 51 9.62 5.44 -10.73
C GLN A 51 8.38 5.23 -9.84
N ALA A 52 7.26 4.80 -10.42
CA ALA A 52 6.03 4.54 -9.68
C ALA A 52 6.24 3.47 -8.61
N LYS A 53 6.86 2.35 -8.96
CA LYS A 53 7.15 1.24 -8.03
C LYS A 53 8.07 1.69 -6.89
N HIS A 54 9.13 2.46 -7.19
CA HIS A 54 10.00 3.02 -6.17
C HIS A 54 9.26 3.95 -5.21
N ALA A 55 8.39 4.81 -5.73
CA ALA A 55 7.61 5.74 -4.93
C ALA A 55 6.54 5.04 -4.08
N PHE A 56 5.89 3.98 -4.60
CA PHE A 56 4.98 3.14 -3.82
C PHE A 56 5.69 2.43 -2.67
N ALA A 57 6.83 1.78 -2.95
CA ALA A 57 7.62 1.11 -1.92
C ALA A 57 8.07 2.10 -0.83
N LYS A 58 8.47 3.31 -1.22
CA LYS A 58 8.83 4.39 -0.30
C LYS A 58 7.63 4.81 0.56
N SER A 59 6.47 5.08 -0.05
CA SER A 59 5.25 5.43 0.69
C SER A 59 4.86 4.36 1.71
N LEU A 60 4.94 3.07 1.33
CA LEU A 60 4.68 1.96 2.24
C LEU A 60 5.69 1.87 3.39
N SER A 61 6.93 2.33 3.22
CA SER A 61 7.93 2.38 4.29
C SER A 61 7.77 3.58 5.23
N GLU A 62 7.10 4.65 4.77
CA GLU A 62 6.91 5.90 5.51
C GLU A 62 5.57 5.94 6.24
N ILE A 63 4.56 5.23 5.73
CA ILE A 63 3.23 5.20 6.35
C ILE A 63 3.26 4.47 7.70
N PRO A 64 2.70 5.06 8.77
CA PRO A 64 2.65 4.43 10.09
C PRO A 64 1.93 3.07 10.11
N GLU A 65 2.43 2.14 10.94
CA GLU A 65 1.91 0.76 11.05
C GLU A 65 0.45 0.66 11.51
N ASP A 66 -0.04 1.66 12.24
CA ASP A 66 -1.43 1.73 12.72
C ASP A 66 -2.44 2.04 11.60
N ARG A 67 -1.98 2.55 10.45
CA ARG A 67 -2.81 2.88 9.28
C ARG A 67 -2.97 1.72 8.29
N LYS A 68 -3.40 0.57 8.80
CA LYS A 68 -3.57 -0.66 8.01
C LYS A 68 -4.44 -0.48 6.77
N THR A 69 -5.57 0.22 6.88
CA THR A 69 -6.48 0.43 5.74
C THR A 69 -5.80 1.18 4.60
N GLU A 70 -5.02 2.22 4.90
CA GLU A 70 -4.32 2.99 3.88
C GLU A 70 -3.16 2.19 3.28
N GLN A 71 -2.39 1.46 4.10
CA GLN A 71 -1.38 0.52 3.60
C GLN A 71 -1.96 -0.51 2.62
N ARG A 72 -3.13 -1.08 2.93
CA ARG A 72 -3.79 -2.06 2.05
C ARG A 72 -4.23 -1.44 0.72
N LYS A 73 -4.76 -0.21 0.73
CA LYS A 73 -5.09 0.53 -0.51
C LYS A 73 -3.83 0.82 -1.34
N ILE A 74 -2.74 1.24 -0.69
CA ILE A 74 -1.46 1.50 -1.37
C ILE A 74 -0.92 0.21 -1.97
N ARG A 75 -0.98 -0.92 -1.26
CA ARG A 75 -0.59 -2.25 -1.77
C ARG A 75 -1.41 -2.68 -2.98
N LEU A 76 -2.72 -2.44 -2.96
CA LEU A 76 -3.59 -2.72 -4.12
C LEU A 76 -3.19 -1.87 -5.33
N ALA A 77 -2.98 -0.56 -5.15
CA ALA A 77 -2.55 0.34 -6.22
C ALA A 77 -1.18 -0.06 -6.78
N PHE A 78 -0.23 -0.37 -5.89
CA PHE A 78 1.10 -0.82 -6.27
C PHE A 78 1.05 -2.11 -7.09
N ALA A 79 0.28 -3.12 -6.64
CA ALA A 79 0.14 -4.37 -7.38
C ALA A 79 -0.52 -4.16 -8.77
N LYS A 80 -1.48 -3.24 -8.89
CA LYS A 80 -2.03 -2.85 -10.20
C LYS A 80 -0.97 -2.24 -11.11
N THR A 81 -0.09 -1.38 -10.59
CA THR A 81 1.05 -0.84 -11.35
C THR A 81 2.05 -1.94 -11.76
N GLN A 82 2.24 -2.96 -10.92
CA GLN A 82 3.07 -4.12 -11.27
C GLN A 82 2.49 -4.92 -12.44
N MET A 83 1.17 -5.07 -12.52
CA MET A 83 0.50 -5.71 -13.66
C MET A 83 0.78 -5.00 -14.99
N GLU A 84 0.89 -3.66 -14.96
CA GLU A 84 1.18 -2.84 -16.15
C GLU A 84 2.68 -2.80 -16.51
N SER A 85 3.56 -3.27 -15.63
CA SER A 85 5.03 -3.13 -15.75
C SER A 85 5.79 -4.43 -15.95
N SER A 86 5.14 -5.43 -16.58
CA SER A 86 5.71 -6.76 -16.83
C SER A 86 6.09 -7.56 -15.56
N GLU A 87 5.57 -7.15 -14.40
CA GLU A 87 5.74 -7.84 -13.11
C GLU A 87 4.44 -8.58 -12.71
N LEU A 88 3.84 -9.27 -13.68
CA LEU A 88 2.60 -10.02 -13.47
C LEU A 88 2.72 -11.11 -12.38
N PRO A 89 3.80 -11.91 -12.31
CA PRO A 89 3.96 -12.90 -11.25
C PRO A 89 3.98 -12.29 -9.85
N GLU A 90 4.71 -11.18 -9.68
CA GLU A 90 4.81 -10.44 -8.41
C GLU A 90 3.47 -9.84 -8.01
N ALA A 91 2.79 -9.20 -8.98
CA ALA A 91 1.45 -8.64 -8.76
C ALA A 91 0.46 -9.70 -8.30
N ARG A 92 0.45 -10.88 -8.94
CA ARG A 92 -0.42 -11.99 -8.59
C ARG A 92 -0.23 -12.43 -7.14
N VAL A 93 1.03 -12.69 -6.74
CA VAL A 93 1.35 -13.11 -5.37
C VAL A 93 0.98 -12.03 -4.35
N ALA A 94 1.25 -10.76 -4.67
CA ALA A 94 0.90 -9.64 -3.80
C ALA A 94 -0.61 -9.50 -3.59
N LEU A 95 -1.40 -9.64 -4.67
CA LEU A 95 -2.86 -9.58 -4.64
C LEU A 95 -3.49 -10.76 -3.91
N GLU A 96 -2.98 -11.97 -4.12
CA GLU A 96 -3.42 -13.18 -3.41
C GLU A 96 -3.19 -13.04 -1.90
N GLY A 97 -2.00 -12.60 -1.50
CA GLY A 97 -1.67 -12.34 -0.11
C GLY A 97 -2.53 -11.23 0.51
N LEU A 98 -2.78 -10.15 -0.24
CA LEU A 98 -3.62 -9.04 0.22
C LEU A 98 -5.09 -9.47 0.39
N LEU A 99 -5.64 -10.23 -0.56
CA LEU A 99 -7.01 -10.72 -0.48
C LEU A 99 -7.19 -11.63 0.74
N LYS A 100 -6.26 -12.57 0.96
CA LYS A 100 -6.28 -13.45 2.13
C LYS A 100 -6.23 -12.68 3.45
N GLU A 101 -5.41 -11.63 3.52
CA GLU A 101 -5.36 -10.74 4.69
C GLU A 101 -6.68 -10.01 4.91
N LEU A 102 -7.28 -9.47 3.85
CA LEU A 102 -8.55 -8.74 3.92
C LEU A 102 -9.72 -9.64 4.33
N GLU A 103 -9.80 -10.85 3.79
CA GLU A 103 -10.87 -11.81 4.10
C GLU A 103 -10.75 -12.39 5.53
N ALA A 104 -9.54 -12.47 6.08
CA ALA A 104 -9.31 -12.89 7.45
C ALA A 104 -9.67 -11.83 8.50
N ASP A 105 -9.81 -10.57 8.09
CA ASP A 105 -10.11 -9.43 8.96
C ASP A 105 -11.56 -8.97 8.75
N GLU A 106 -12.44 -9.29 9.71
CA GLU A 106 -13.87 -8.94 9.68
C GLU A 106 -14.14 -7.42 9.62
N THR A 107 -13.15 -6.58 9.95
CA THR A 107 -13.27 -5.13 9.91
C THR A 107 -12.89 -4.52 8.55
N SER A 108 -12.39 -5.34 7.62
CA SER A 108 -12.02 -4.92 6.28
C SER A 108 -13.22 -4.38 5.49
N SER A 109 -12.97 -3.34 4.70
CA SER A 109 -13.98 -2.79 3.79
C SER A 109 -14.40 -3.84 2.74
N PRO A 110 -15.71 -4.13 2.60
CA PRO A 110 -16.22 -5.01 1.56
C PRO A 110 -15.85 -4.55 0.15
N GLU A 111 -15.78 -3.23 -0.07
CA GLU A 111 -15.38 -2.63 -1.34
C GLU A 111 -13.92 -2.96 -1.67
N LEU A 112 -13.02 -2.83 -0.69
CA LEU A 112 -11.61 -3.14 -0.88
C LEU A 112 -11.37 -4.64 -1.14
N ILE A 113 -12.11 -5.53 -0.47
CA ILE A 113 -12.11 -6.98 -0.75
C ILE A 113 -12.52 -7.22 -2.20
N LYS A 114 -13.64 -6.64 -2.62
CA LYS A 114 -14.17 -6.80 -3.98
C LYS A 114 -13.17 -6.31 -5.02
N GLU A 115 -12.59 -5.14 -4.82
CA GLU A 115 -11.62 -4.55 -5.75
C GLU A 115 -10.34 -5.39 -5.84
N THR A 116 -9.84 -5.87 -4.70
CA THR A 116 -8.65 -6.75 -4.65
C THR A 116 -8.93 -8.07 -5.36
N ARG A 117 -10.11 -8.67 -5.15
CA ARG A 117 -10.52 -9.90 -5.85
C ARG A 117 -10.60 -9.70 -7.35
N GLN A 118 -11.16 -8.58 -7.81
CA GLN A 118 -11.24 -8.26 -9.23
C GLN A 118 -9.84 -8.07 -9.86
N ALA A 119 -8.94 -7.38 -9.15
CA ALA A 119 -7.55 -7.23 -9.59
C ALA A 119 -6.83 -8.58 -9.65
N LEU A 120 -7.00 -9.44 -8.64
CA LEU A 120 -6.42 -10.79 -8.62
C LEU A 120 -6.89 -11.65 -9.79
N ALA A 121 -8.21 -11.68 -10.05
CA ALA A 121 -8.77 -12.41 -11.19
C ALA A 121 -8.20 -11.90 -12.53
N SER A 122 -7.97 -10.58 -12.63
CA SER A 122 -7.36 -9.99 -13.83
C SER A 122 -5.89 -10.42 -13.97
N ALA A 123 -5.13 -10.45 -12.87
CA ALA A 123 -3.76 -10.95 -12.84
C ALA A 123 -3.67 -12.44 -13.21
N GLN A 124 -4.54 -13.29 -12.66
CA GLN A 124 -4.63 -14.72 -12.97
C GLN A 124 -4.97 -14.96 -14.44
N TYR A 125 -5.89 -14.17 -15.01
CA TYR A 125 -6.20 -14.19 -16.43
C TYR A 125 -4.97 -13.87 -17.31
N TYR A 126 -4.25 -12.78 -17.00
CA TYR A 126 -3.04 -12.41 -17.74
C TYR A 126 -1.90 -13.42 -17.56
N MET A 127 -1.74 -13.98 -16.36
CA MET A 127 -0.78 -15.06 -16.08
C MET A 127 -1.09 -16.31 -16.89
N THR A 128 -2.36 -16.73 -16.94
CA THR A 128 -2.80 -17.87 -17.77
C THR A 128 -2.46 -17.63 -19.24
N TRP A 129 -2.70 -16.41 -19.74
CA TRP A 129 -2.38 -16.07 -21.12
C TRP A 129 -0.86 -16.08 -21.37
N LEU A 130 -0.06 -15.55 -20.46
CA LEU A 130 1.39 -15.58 -20.52
C LEU A 130 1.91 -17.03 -20.56
N MET A 131 1.42 -17.90 -19.67
CA MET A 131 1.81 -19.31 -19.65
C MET A 131 1.47 -20.03 -20.96
N ARG A 132 0.31 -19.71 -21.57
CA ARG A 132 -0.06 -20.27 -22.89
C ARG A 132 0.87 -19.79 -24.00
N LEU A 133 1.30 -18.52 -23.97
CA LEU A 133 2.26 -17.99 -24.93
C LEU A 133 3.65 -18.61 -24.80
N GLU A 134 4.04 -18.94 -23.58
CA GLU A 134 5.28 -19.66 -23.28
C GLU A 134 5.21 -21.16 -23.62
N GLY A 135 4.04 -21.65 -24.02
CA GLY A 135 3.84 -23.03 -24.47
C GLY A 135 3.69 -24.05 -23.34
N LEU A 136 3.36 -23.60 -22.12
CA LEU A 136 3.12 -24.51 -21.00
C LEU A 136 1.90 -25.41 -21.25
N PRO A 137 1.93 -26.67 -20.78
CA PRO A 137 0.83 -27.61 -20.97
C PRO A 137 -0.41 -27.18 -20.16
N ASN A 138 -1.58 -27.67 -20.58
CA ASN A 138 -2.86 -27.38 -19.91
C ASN A 138 -2.83 -27.65 -18.40
N THR A 139 -2.19 -28.74 -18.01
CA THR A 139 -2.04 -29.14 -16.60
C THR A 139 -1.34 -28.10 -15.71
N GLU A 140 -0.60 -27.15 -16.30
CA GLU A 140 0.10 -26.10 -15.56
C GLU A 140 -0.67 -24.77 -15.53
N TRP A 141 -1.35 -24.38 -16.61
CA TRP A 141 -2.09 -23.10 -16.65
C TRP A 141 -3.58 -23.22 -16.28
N GLU A 142 -4.20 -24.39 -16.37
CA GLU A 142 -5.63 -24.59 -16.02
C GLU A 142 -5.91 -24.31 -14.53
N PRO A 143 -5.07 -24.75 -13.57
CA PRO A 143 -5.30 -24.44 -12.16
C PRO A 143 -5.28 -22.93 -11.85
N GLU A 144 -4.53 -22.15 -12.62
CA GLU A 144 -4.39 -20.71 -12.44
C GLU A 144 -5.72 -19.97 -12.71
N ILE A 145 -6.44 -20.35 -13.77
CA ILE A 145 -7.71 -19.72 -14.15
C ILE A 145 -8.90 -20.25 -13.34
N GLU A 146 -8.82 -21.49 -12.87
CA GLU A 146 -9.85 -22.08 -11.99
C GLU A 146 -9.80 -21.51 -10.56
N ALA A 147 -8.73 -20.82 -10.20
CA ALA A 147 -8.58 -20.15 -8.91
C ALA A 147 -9.21 -18.74 -8.85
N SER A 148 -9.80 -18.25 -9.94
CA SER A 148 -10.46 -16.92 -10.06
C SER A 148 -11.93 -16.90 -9.65
#